data_AF-A0A7V9I622-F1
#
_entry.id   AF-A0A7V9I622-F1
#
_cell.length_a   1.000
_cell.length_b   1.000
_cell.length_c   1.000
_cell.angle_alpha   90.00
_cell.angle_beta   90.00
_cell.angle_gamma   90.00
#
_symmetry.space_group_name_H-M   'P 1'
#
loop_
_entity.id
_entity.type
_entity.pdbx_description
1 polymer ?
#
loop_
_entity_poly.entity_id
_entity_poly.type
_entity_poly.pdbx_seq_one_letter_code
_entity_poly.pdbx_strand_id
1 'polypeptide(L)'
;MILDHLQLTDFFTTGLGFDLAGALLVARGLIADPAELNRITGSFYGSNPYQAVSAARDRIDALTGLASLALGFVLQGVGYLALLSGRGSTDTGTSEVMVGGLVMAVAFLVALGAAWTHRRLRHVPLVIEMSRRNLDGSRLPYPSSTSLPSRLKALGYEQHHGEHDLTFVRRTTSVEDMFVHVAPLPGSDEPRSRLASEPPLQGE
;
A
#
# COMPACT_ATOMS: atom_id res chain seq x y z
N MET A 1 -24.54 27.40 27.65
CA MET A 1 -23.15 27.65 28.09
C MET A 1 -22.30 26.39 28.25
N ILE A 2 -22.82 25.24 28.73
CA ILE A 2 -21.99 24.00 28.82
C ILE A 2 -21.87 23.26 27.46
N LEU A 3 -22.81 23.45 26.54
CA LEU A 3 -22.84 22.78 25.23
C LEU A 3 -21.92 23.41 24.18
N ASP A 4 -21.50 24.67 24.38
CA ASP A 4 -20.73 25.44 23.38
C ASP A 4 -19.25 25.04 23.33
N HIS A 5 -18.71 24.49 24.42
CA HIS A 5 -17.34 23.98 24.46
C HIS A 5 -17.20 22.58 23.87
N LEU A 6 -18.26 21.78 23.82
CA LEU A 6 -18.15 20.40 23.32
C LEU A 6 -17.72 20.38 21.84
N GLN A 7 -18.35 21.18 20.98
CA GLN A 7 -18.20 21.03 19.53
C GLN A 7 -16.82 21.41 19.01
N LEU A 8 -16.22 22.48 19.52
CA LEU A 8 -14.88 22.88 19.09
C LEU A 8 -13.82 21.90 19.61
N THR A 9 -13.96 21.49 20.87
CA THR A 9 -13.07 20.49 21.49
C THR A 9 -13.18 19.13 20.78
N ASP A 10 -14.36 18.77 20.26
CA ASP A 10 -14.56 17.54 19.49
C ASP A 10 -13.75 17.55 18.18
N PHE A 11 -13.70 18.68 17.46
CA PHE A 11 -12.87 18.80 16.25
C PHE A 11 -11.38 18.68 16.56
N PHE A 12 -10.90 19.35 17.62
CA PHE A 12 -9.50 19.25 18.04
C PHE A 12 -9.13 17.83 18.48
N THR A 13 -9.99 17.19 19.28
CA THR A 13 -9.76 15.83 19.78
C THR A 13 -9.79 14.82 18.64
N THR A 14 -10.74 14.96 17.72
CA THR A 14 -10.83 14.11 16.51
C THR A 14 -9.61 14.29 15.63
N GLY A 15 -9.17 15.53 15.39
CA GLY A 15 -7.96 15.82 14.62
C GLY A 15 -6.72 15.21 15.26
N LEU A 16 -6.56 15.33 16.58
CA LEU A 16 -5.46 14.71 17.32
C LEU A 16 -5.50 13.18 17.23
N GLY A 17 -6.69 12.58 17.23
CA GLY A 17 -6.87 11.14 16.98
C GLY A 17 -6.37 10.72 15.60
N PHE A 18 -6.70 11.48 14.54
CA PHE A 18 -6.20 11.23 13.19
C PHE A 18 -4.68 11.42 13.09
N ASP A 19 -4.11 12.37 13.83
CA ASP A 19 -2.68 12.61 13.87
C ASP A 19 -1.93 11.43 14.53
N LEU A 20 -2.41 10.95 15.68
CA LEU A 20 -1.81 9.80 16.36
C LEU A 20 -1.94 8.52 15.53
N ALA A 21 -3.12 8.25 14.98
CA ALA A 21 -3.35 7.08 14.13
C ALA A 21 -2.50 7.15 12.85
N GLY A 22 -2.45 8.33 12.22
CA GLY A 22 -1.64 8.57 11.03
C GLY A 22 -0.15 8.40 11.31
N ALA A 23 0.35 8.97 12.41
CA ALA A 23 1.74 8.84 12.84
C ALA A 23 2.11 7.39 13.13
N LEU A 24 1.23 6.61 13.77
CA LEU A 24 1.45 5.19 14.03
C LEU A 24 1.56 4.39 12.72
N LEU A 25 0.64 4.62 11.77
CA LEU A 25 0.65 3.97 10.47
C LEU A 25 1.90 4.34 9.65
N VAL A 26 2.28 5.62 9.67
CA VAL A 26 3.51 6.13 9.04
C VAL A 26 4.74 5.50 9.70
N ALA A 27 4.85 5.51 11.03
CA ALA A 27 5.98 4.94 11.74
C ALA A 27 6.13 3.44 11.44
N ARG A 28 5.02 2.71 11.24
CA ARG A 28 5.05 1.29 10.89
C ARG A 28 5.52 1.03 9.46
N GLY A 29 5.17 1.88 8.50
CA GLY A 29 5.39 1.59 7.07
C GLY A 29 6.41 2.44 6.33
N LEU A 30 6.87 3.57 6.89
CA LEU A 30 7.77 4.52 6.21
C LEU A 30 9.26 4.16 6.39
N ILE A 31 9.57 3.06 7.08
CA ILE A 31 10.95 2.73 7.46
C ILE A 31 11.80 2.26 6.26
N ALA A 32 11.24 1.91 5.09
CA ALA A 32 12.05 1.39 3.98
C ALA A 32 11.50 1.66 2.55
N ASP A 33 12.40 2.03 1.63
CA ASP A 33 12.15 2.09 0.17
C ASP A 33 11.82 0.69 -0.39
N PRO A 34 11.09 0.51 -1.51
CA PRO A 34 10.81 -0.82 -2.03
C PRO A 34 12.08 -1.58 -2.42
N ALA A 35 13.17 -0.89 -2.80
CA ALA A 35 14.47 -1.54 -2.98
C ALA A 35 15.00 -2.10 -1.66
N GLU A 36 14.93 -1.31 -0.60
CA GLU A 36 15.35 -1.71 0.75
C GLU A 36 14.50 -2.87 1.28
N LEU A 37 13.18 -2.83 1.09
CA LEU A 37 12.26 -3.91 1.44
C LEU A 37 12.57 -5.18 0.65
N ASN A 38 12.84 -5.08 -0.65
CA ASN A 38 13.23 -6.23 -1.47
C ASN A 38 14.58 -6.80 -1.03
N ARG A 39 15.54 -5.94 -0.64
CA ARG A 39 16.85 -6.34 -0.12
C ARG A 39 16.74 -7.03 1.25
N ILE A 40 15.87 -6.55 2.13
CA ILE A 40 15.66 -7.15 3.47
C ILE A 40 14.90 -8.47 3.38
N THR A 41 13.93 -8.57 2.46
CA THR A 41 13.08 -9.77 2.30
C THR A 41 13.66 -10.82 1.35
N GLY A 42 14.62 -10.43 0.50
CA GLY A 42 15.41 -11.32 -0.33
C GLY A 42 16.68 -11.74 0.39
N SER A 43 16.79 -13.01 0.78
CA SER A 43 18.08 -13.57 1.25
C SER A 43 18.83 -14.21 0.09
N PHE A 44 20.16 -14.31 0.23
CA PHE A 44 21.05 -15.01 -0.71
C PHE A 44 20.63 -16.48 -0.93
N TYR A 45 19.89 -17.07 0.01
CA TYR A 45 19.44 -18.46 0.01
C TYR A 45 17.92 -18.64 -0.23
N GLY A 46 17.21 -17.56 -0.57
CA GLY A 46 15.78 -17.61 -0.85
C GLY A 46 15.04 -16.38 -0.35
N SER A 47 14.04 -15.93 -1.11
CA SER A 47 13.15 -14.83 -0.68
C SER A 47 11.96 -15.41 0.09
N ASN A 48 11.58 -14.79 1.22
CA ASN A 48 10.34 -15.15 1.90
C ASN A 48 9.16 -14.34 1.31
N PRO A 49 8.25 -14.96 0.55
CA PRO A 49 7.17 -14.25 -0.12
C PRO A 49 6.18 -13.61 0.88
N TYR A 50 5.98 -14.21 2.05
CA TYR A 50 5.08 -13.65 3.07
C TYR A 50 5.65 -12.38 3.70
N GLN A 51 6.97 -12.32 3.92
CA GLN A 51 7.60 -11.08 4.40
C GLN A 51 7.55 -9.98 3.35
N ALA A 52 7.78 -10.30 2.07
CA ALA A 52 7.65 -9.33 0.98
C ALA A 52 6.22 -8.76 0.88
N VAL A 53 5.19 -9.61 1.03
CA VAL A 53 3.79 -9.17 1.07
C VAL A 53 3.48 -8.36 2.32
N SER A 54 4.02 -8.74 3.49
CA SER A 54 3.86 -7.94 4.72
C SER A 54 4.46 -6.54 4.55
N ALA A 55 5.67 -6.45 4.02
CA ALA A 55 6.34 -5.20 3.71
C ALA A 55 5.53 -4.33 2.72
N ALA A 56 4.93 -4.95 1.70
CA ALA A 56 4.05 -4.25 0.76
C ALA A 56 2.80 -3.69 1.47
N ARG A 57 2.20 -4.46 2.38
CA ARG A 57 1.05 -4.02 3.21
C ARG A 57 1.43 -2.86 4.12
N ASP A 58 2.55 -2.98 4.84
CA ASP A 58 3.04 -1.94 5.74
C ASP A 58 3.27 -0.61 4.97
N ARG A 59 3.82 -0.65 3.75
CA ARG A 59 3.99 0.55 2.92
C ARG A 59 2.66 1.21 2.51
N ILE A 60 1.66 0.41 2.15
CA ILE A 60 0.31 0.92 1.85
C ILE A 60 -0.32 1.54 3.10
N ASP A 61 -0.11 0.91 4.25
CA ASP A 61 -0.57 1.42 5.55
C ASP A 61 0.09 2.76 5.87
N ALA A 62 1.39 2.94 5.63
CA ALA A 62 2.05 4.24 5.79
C ALA A 62 1.52 5.33 4.86
N LEU A 63 1.25 5.04 3.59
CA LEU A 63 0.62 6.01 2.68
C LEU A 63 -0.78 6.39 3.17
N THR A 64 -1.53 5.42 3.68
CA THR A 64 -2.84 5.68 4.30
C THR A 64 -2.68 6.54 5.56
N GLY A 65 -1.65 6.27 6.37
CA GLY A 65 -1.30 7.05 7.54
C GLY A 65 -0.96 8.49 7.22
N LEU A 66 -0.21 8.74 6.15
CA LEU A 66 0.13 10.09 5.72
C LEU A 66 -1.13 10.88 5.30
N ALA A 67 -2.07 10.23 4.60
CA ALA A 67 -3.34 10.84 4.27
C ALA A 67 -4.18 11.14 5.53
N SER A 68 -4.15 10.24 6.53
CA SER A 68 -4.79 10.44 7.83
C SER A 68 -4.20 11.64 8.58
N LEU A 69 -2.87 11.78 8.62
CA LEU A 69 -2.19 12.95 9.20
C LEU A 69 -2.64 14.25 8.54
N ALA A 70 -2.61 14.28 7.20
CA ALA A 70 -3.02 15.46 6.45
C ALA A 70 -4.47 15.86 6.77
N LEU A 71 -5.37 14.88 6.89
CA LEU A 71 -6.75 15.12 7.29
C LEU A 71 -6.86 15.66 8.72
N GLY A 72 -6.10 15.10 9.68
CA GLY A 72 -6.04 15.57 11.06
C GLY A 72 -5.63 17.04 11.17
N PHE A 73 -4.54 17.43 10.50
CA PHE A 73 -4.10 18.82 10.40
C PHE A 73 -5.14 19.75 9.78
N VAL A 74 -5.84 19.31 8.71
CA VAL A 74 -6.89 20.09 8.07
C VAL A 74 -8.05 20.33 9.05
N LEU A 75 -8.49 19.30 9.78
CA LEU A 75 -9.56 19.43 10.77
C LEU A 75 -9.19 20.37 11.92
N GLN A 76 -7.96 20.25 12.45
CA GLN A 76 -7.46 21.18 13.46
C GLN A 76 -7.40 22.61 12.92
N GLY A 77 -6.94 22.79 11.68
CA GLY A 77 -6.90 24.10 11.02
C GLY A 77 -8.28 24.72 10.85
N VAL A 78 -9.28 23.93 10.44
CA VAL A 78 -10.68 24.37 10.34
C VAL A 78 -11.23 24.75 11.71
N GLY A 79 -10.99 23.95 12.75
CA GLY A 79 -11.36 24.28 14.12
C GLY A 79 -10.74 25.58 14.61
N TYR A 80 -9.45 25.79 14.31
CA TYR A 80 -8.72 27.01 14.66
C TYR A 80 -9.24 28.24 13.90
N LEU A 81 -9.54 28.11 12.61
CA LEU A 81 -10.14 29.19 11.81
C LEU A 81 -11.56 29.54 12.27
N ALA A 82 -12.36 28.54 12.62
CA ALA A 82 -13.69 28.74 13.19
C ALA A 82 -13.61 29.54 14.49
N LEU A 83 -12.67 29.19 15.37
CA LEU A 83 -12.39 29.91 16.62
C LEU A 83 -11.98 31.37 16.35
N LEU A 84 -11.06 31.61 15.41
CA LEU A 84 -10.59 32.95 15.05
C LEU A 84 -11.67 33.83 14.41
N SER A 85 -12.61 33.23 13.67
CA SER A 85 -13.65 33.97 12.94
C SER A 85 -14.73 34.61 13.83
N GLY A 86 -14.66 34.43 15.16
CA GLY A 86 -15.66 34.94 16.10
C GLY A 86 -17.02 34.23 16.02
N ARG A 87 -17.22 33.29 15.09
CA ARG A 87 -18.40 32.41 15.01
C ARG A 87 -18.51 31.42 16.16
N GLY A 88 -17.53 31.40 17.08
CA GLY A 88 -17.60 30.64 18.34
C GLY A 88 -18.59 31.22 19.36
N SER A 89 -19.12 32.43 19.16
CA SER A 89 -20.17 33.00 20.01
C SER A 89 -21.56 32.77 19.41
N THR A 90 -22.23 31.74 19.95
CA THR A 90 -23.67 31.68 20.31
C THR A 90 -24.69 31.99 19.21
N ASP A 91 -25.09 30.97 18.45
CA ASP A 91 -26.49 30.70 18.00
C ASP A 91 -26.55 29.56 16.95
N THR A 92 -25.74 28.51 17.09
CA THR A 92 -25.91 27.29 16.27
C THR A 92 -27.00 26.43 16.89
N GLY A 93 -28.17 26.38 16.24
CA GLY A 93 -29.28 25.52 16.63
C GLY A 93 -28.91 24.04 16.57
N THR A 94 -29.70 23.19 17.25
CA THR A 94 -29.52 21.72 17.22
C THR A 94 -29.49 21.14 15.80
N SER A 95 -30.17 21.78 14.85
CA SER A 95 -30.18 21.42 13.42
C SER A 95 -28.79 21.50 12.79
N GLU A 96 -28.06 22.58 13.02
CA GLU A 96 -26.75 22.86 12.42
C GLU A 96 -25.72 21.84 12.91
N VAL A 97 -25.82 21.44 14.17
CA VAL A 97 -24.96 20.43 14.80
C VAL A 97 -25.21 19.05 14.20
N MET A 98 -26.50 18.68 14.02
CA MET A 98 -26.86 17.40 13.41
C MET A 98 -26.42 17.34 11.95
N VAL A 99 -26.57 18.44 11.20
CA VAL A 99 -26.10 18.53 9.81
C VAL A 99 -24.57 18.43 9.76
N GLY A 100 -23.84 19.17 10.60
CA GLY A 100 -22.38 19.10 10.68
C GLY A 100 -21.88 17.69 11.05
N GLY A 101 -22.49 17.06 12.05
CA GLY A 101 -22.19 15.69 12.45
C GLY A 101 -22.47 14.68 11.34
N LEU A 102 -23.58 14.82 10.61
CA LEU A 102 -23.90 13.98 9.47
C LEU A 102 -22.89 14.15 8.33
N VAL A 103 -22.51 15.38 7.99
CA VAL A 103 -21.50 15.67 6.96
C VAL A 103 -20.15 15.06 7.34
N MET A 104 -19.74 15.19 8.60
CA MET A 104 -18.51 14.57 9.11
C MET A 104 -18.56 13.05 9.08
N ALA A 105 -19.69 12.44 9.46
CA ALA A 105 -19.88 10.99 9.40
C ALA A 105 -19.82 10.47 7.95
N VAL A 106 -20.45 11.16 7.00
CA VAL A 106 -20.38 10.82 5.57
C VAL A 106 -18.96 10.97 5.04
N ALA A 107 -18.29 12.08 5.34
CA ALA A 107 -16.90 12.30 4.94
C ALA A 107 -15.97 11.20 5.48
N PHE A 108 -16.17 10.80 6.74
CA PHE A 108 -15.45 9.69 7.37
C PHE A 108 -15.69 8.36 6.65
N LEU A 109 -16.94 8.01 6.36
CA LEU A 109 -17.28 6.77 5.64
C LEU A 109 -16.71 6.76 4.23
N VAL A 110 -16.74 7.90 3.53
CA VAL A 110 -16.11 8.05 2.20
C VAL A 110 -14.59 7.88 2.30
N ALA A 111 -13.94 8.49 3.27
CA ALA A 111 -12.50 8.34 3.48
C ALA A 111 -12.12 6.89 3.81
N LEU A 112 -12.90 6.22 4.66
CA LEU A 112 -12.71 4.81 5.02
C LEU A 112 -12.90 3.90 3.79
N GLY A 113 -13.96 4.14 3.01
CA GLY A 113 -14.21 3.41 1.77
C GLY A 113 -13.12 3.63 0.72
N ALA A 114 -12.64 4.87 0.57
CA ALA A 114 -11.53 5.21 -0.31
C ALA A 114 -10.22 4.56 0.14
N ALA A 115 -9.91 4.59 1.44
CA ALA A 115 -8.72 3.94 2.00
C ALA A 115 -8.76 2.42 1.82
N TRP A 116 -9.91 1.79 2.09
CA TRP A 116 -10.11 0.35 1.88
C TRP A 116 -9.99 -0.03 0.40
N THR A 117 -10.61 0.74 -0.49
CA THR A 117 -10.53 0.52 -1.94
C THR A 117 -9.11 0.74 -2.45
N HIS A 118 -8.45 1.81 -2.02
CA HIS A 118 -7.06 2.10 -2.36
C HIS A 118 -6.13 0.98 -1.89
N ARG A 119 -6.30 0.50 -0.65
CA ARG A 119 -5.61 -0.70 -0.14
C ARG A 119 -5.85 -1.85 -1.10
N ARG A 120 -7.10 -2.28 -1.29
CA ARG A 120 -7.44 -3.44 -2.11
C ARG A 120 -6.87 -3.37 -3.54
N LEU A 121 -6.95 -2.22 -4.19
CA LEU A 121 -6.51 -2.03 -5.58
C LEU A 121 -4.98 -1.91 -5.74
N ARG A 122 -4.25 -1.48 -4.69
CA ARG A 122 -2.81 -1.21 -4.80
C ARG A 122 -1.89 -2.37 -4.43
N HIS A 123 -2.37 -3.41 -3.75
CA HIS A 123 -1.53 -4.55 -3.35
C HIS A 123 -0.89 -5.25 -4.55
N VAL A 124 -1.69 -5.57 -5.57
CA VAL A 124 -1.20 -6.29 -6.75
C VAL A 124 -0.18 -5.47 -7.54
N PRO A 125 -0.44 -4.21 -7.93
CA PRO A 125 0.56 -3.37 -8.59
C PRO A 125 1.86 -3.22 -7.80
N LEU A 126 1.78 -3.08 -6.48
CA LEU A 126 2.97 -2.94 -5.63
C LEU A 126 3.79 -4.23 -5.59
N VAL A 127 3.14 -5.38 -5.47
CA VAL A 127 3.82 -6.69 -5.51
C VAL A 127 4.46 -6.93 -6.88
N ILE A 128 3.80 -6.55 -7.98
CA ILE A 128 4.40 -6.62 -9.32
C ILE A 128 5.64 -5.73 -9.40
N GLU A 129 5.57 -4.50 -8.90
CA GLU A 129 6.71 -3.57 -8.90
C GLU A 129 7.87 -4.08 -8.03
N MET A 130 7.58 -4.68 -6.87
CA MET A 130 8.61 -5.33 -6.05
C MET A 130 9.23 -6.53 -6.76
N SER A 131 8.47 -7.25 -7.60
CA SER A 131 8.99 -8.38 -8.39
C SER A 131 9.77 -7.93 -9.63
N ARG A 132 9.73 -6.64 -9.96
CA ARG A 132 10.60 -6.01 -10.96
C ARG A 132 11.91 -5.52 -10.38
N ARG A 133 12.21 -5.71 -9.09
CA ARG A 133 13.51 -5.29 -8.52
C ARG A 133 14.39 -6.50 -8.22
N ASN A 134 15.66 -6.38 -8.57
CA ASN A 134 16.73 -7.29 -8.17
C ASN A 134 17.18 -7.00 -6.73
N LEU A 135 18.06 -7.86 -6.20
CA LEU A 135 18.66 -7.72 -4.87
C LEU A 135 19.60 -6.51 -4.76
N ASP A 136 20.21 -6.10 -5.86
CA ASP A 136 21.04 -4.90 -5.97
C ASP A 136 20.21 -3.60 -6.08
N GLY A 137 18.87 -3.72 -6.10
CA GLY A 137 17.94 -2.61 -6.25
C GLY A 137 17.70 -2.18 -7.71
N SER A 138 18.40 -2.77 -8.68
CA SER A 138 18.16 -2.50 -10.10
C SER A 138 16.75 -2.96 -10.51
N ARG A 139 16.14 -2.21 -11.43
CA ARG A 139 14.80 -2.49 -11.93
C ARG A 139 14.88 -3.31 -13.22
N LEU A 140 14.33 -4.51 -13.20
CA LEU A 140 14.08 -5.35 -14.36
C LEU A 140 12.96 -4.76 -15.23
N PRO A 141 13.05 -4.92 -16.57
CA PRO A 141 11.98 -4.51 -17.48
C PRO A 141 10.68 -5.30 -17.27
N TYR A 142 10.80 -6.55 -16.82
CA TYR A 142 9.67 -7.47 -16.56
C TYR A 142 9.78 -8.07 -15.15
N PRO A 143 8.65 -8.44 -14.52
CA PRO A 143 8.70 -9.06 -13.21
C PRO A 143 9.34 -10.44 -13.28
N SER A 144 10.07 -10.81 -12.23
CA SER A 144 10.71 -12.12 -12.10
C SER A 144 9.67 -13.24 -11.99
N SER A 145 9.83 -14.25 -12.85
CA SER A 145 8.99 -15.46 -12.89
C SER A 145 9.11 -16.33 -11.64
N THR A 146 10.21 -16.25 -10.90
CA THR A 146 10.42 -17.04 -9.68
C THR A 146 9.76 -16.40 -8.45
N SER A 147 9.72 -15.06 -8.40
CA SER A 147 9.24 -14.32 -7.24
C SER A 147 7.76 -13.92 -7.33
N LEU A 148 7.25 -13.59 -8.51
CA LEU A 148 5.88 -13.08 -8.65
C LEU A 148 4.80 -14.13 -8.30
N PRO A 149 4.86 -15.40 -8.77
CA PRO A 149 3.86 -16.41 -8.44
C PRO A 149 3.77 -16.69 -6.93
N SER A 150 4.92 -16.84 -6.27
CA SER A 150 4.97 -17.12 -4.83
C SER A 150 4.42 -15.96 -3.99
N ARG A 151 4.67 -14.71 -4.39
CA ARG A 151 4.09 -13.51 -3.75
C ARG A 151 2.59 -13.39 -3.98
N LEU A 152 2.08 -13.72 -5.16
CA LEU A 152 0.63 -13.75 -5.43
C LEU A 152 -0.07 -14.82 -4.58
N LYS A 153 0.54 -16.01 -4.43
CA LYS A 153 0.03 -17.02 -3.49
C LYS A 153 0.01 -16.52 -2.05
N ALA A 154 1.07 -15.83 -1.61
CA ALA A 154 1.12 -15.21 -0.28
C ALA A 154 0.09 -14.08 -0.09
N LEU A 155 -0.37 -13.43 -1.17
CA LEU A 155 -1.51 -12.51 -1.15
C LEU A 155 -2.87 -13.21 -1.02
N GLY A 156 -2.92 -14.54 -1.14
CA GLY A 156 -4.13 -15.36 -1.08
C GLY A 156 -4.71 -15.74 -2.44
N TYR A 157 -4.00 -15.51 -3.54
CA TYR A 157 -4.44 -15.99 -4.86
C TYR A 157 -4.14 -17.48 -5.01
N GLU A 158 -5.17 -18.25 -5.34
CA GLU A 158 -5.05 -19.69 -5.54
C GLU A 158 -4.62 -20.01 -6.97
N GLN A 159 -3.57 -20.82 -7.09
CA GLN A 159 -3.15 -21.44 -8.35
C GLN A 159 -3.91 -22.75 -8.52
N HIS A 160 -4.52 -22.95 -9.69
CA HIS A 160 -5.21 -24.20 -9.97
C HIS A 160 -4.23 -25.37 -10.12
N HIS A 161 -4.68 -26.58 -9.82
CA HIS A 161 -3.84 -27.78 -9.96
C HIS A 161 -3.37 -27.95 -11.41
N GLY A 162 -2.05 -28.06 -11.61
CA GLY A 162 -1.44 -28.17 -12.94
C GLY A 162 -1.35 -26.85 -13.73
N GLU A 163 -1.79 -25.72 -13.17
CA GLU A 163 -1.66 -24.41 -13.82
C GLU A 163 -0.19 -23.97 -13.83
N HIS A 164 0.37 -23.71 -15.01
CA HIS A 164 1.73 -23.19 -15.14
C HIS A 164 1.83 -21.77 -14.53
N ASP A 165 2.98 -21.44 -13.92
CA ASP A 165 3.16 -20.16 -13.20
C ASP A 165 2.89 -18.92 -14.07
N LEU A 166 3.28 -18.94 -15.35
CA LEU A 166 2.97 -17.87 -16.31
C LEU A 166 1.47 -17.72 -16.55
N THR A 167 0.73 -18.83 -16.67
CA THR A 167 -0.72 -18.83 -16.84
C THR A 167 -1.41 -18.27 -15.59
N PHE A 168 -0.97 -18.70 -14.40
CA PHE A 168 -1.44 -18.20 -13.12
C PHE A 168 -1.24 -16.69 -12.98
N VAL A 169 -0.05 -16.19 -13.31
CA VAL A 169 0.27 -14.76 -13.25
C VAL A 169 -0.58 -13.97 -14.26
N ARG A 170 -0.64 -14.40 -15.53
CA ARG A 170 -1.46 -13.73 -16.56
C ARG A 170 -2.92 -13.60 -16.15
N ARG A 171 -3.50 -14.68 -15.63
CA ARG A 171 -4.90 -14.70 -15.14
C ARG A 171 -5.12 -13.70 -14.00
N THR A 172 -4.16 -13.58 -13.09
CA THR A 172 -4.33 -12.82 -11.84
C THR A 172 -4.01 -11.34 -11.98
N THR A 173 -3.02 -10.99 -12.83
CA THR A 173 -2.44 -9.64 -12.86
C THR A 173 -2.47 -8.96 -14.23
N SER A 174 -2.91 -9.68 -15.27
CA SER A 174 -2.83 -9.23 -16.67
C SER A 174 -1.40 -8.93 -17.16
N VAL A 175 -0.36 -9.38 -16.44
CA VAL A 175 1.03 -9.26 -16.89
C VAL A 175 1.29 -10.25 -18.02
N GLU A 176 1.61 -9.74 -19.21
CA GLU A 176 1.78 -10.56 -20.41
C GLU A 176 3.07 -11.38 -20.39
N ASP A 177 4.14 -10.88 -19.76
CA ASP A 177 5.45 -11.52 -19.80
C ASP A 177 6.24 -11.42 -18.49
N MET A 178 7.15 -12.36 -18.28
CA MET A 178 7.98 -12.47 -17.10
C MET A 178 9.43 -12.75 -17.46
N PHE A 179 10.33 -12.28 -16.61
CA PHE A 179 11.75 -12.55 -16.73
C PHE A 179 12.05 -13.94 -16.14
N VAL A 180 12.63 -14.82 -16.94
CA VAL A 180 13.02 -16.19 -16.54
C VAL A 180 14.53 -16.24 -16.38
N HIS A 181 14.98 -16.63 -15.19
CA HIS A 181 16.38 -16.93 -14.96
C HIS A 181 16.67 -18.34 -15.46
N VAL A 182 17.64 -18.45 -16.35
CA VAL A 182 18.07 -19.71 -16.96
C VAL A 182 19.39 -20.11 -16.32
N ALA A 183 19.57 -21.41 -16.06
CA ALA A 183 20.83 -21.90 -15.55
C ALA A 183 21.99 -21.54 -16.51
N PRO A 184 23.16 -21.13 -15.98
CA PRO A 184 24.33 -20.91 -16.82
C PRO A 184 24.72 -22.20 -17.56
N LEU A 185 25.26 -22.06 -18.77
CA LEU A 185 25.81 -23.19 -19.50
C LEU A 185 27.07 -23.71 -18.80
N PRO A 186 27.41 -25.00 -18.94
CA PRO A 186 28.69 -25.52 -18.45
C PRO A 186 29.86 -24.70 -19.01
N GLY A 187 30.60 -24.00 -18.13
CA GLY A 187 31.74 -23.17 -18.51
C GLY A 187 31.42 -21.69 -18.77
N SER A 188 30.18 -21.23 -18.61
CA SER A 188 29.84 -19.80 -18.56
C SER A 188 29.48 -19.38 -17.13
N ASP A 189 30.17 -18.39 -16.58
CA ASP A 189 29.82 -17.82 -15.27
C ASP A 189 28.70 -16.76 -15.37
N GLU A 190 28.33 -16.36 -16.59
CA GLU A 190 27.30 -15.34 -16.79
C GLU A 190 25.88 -15.92 -16.63
N PRO A 191 25.06 -15.36 -15.72
CA PRO A 191 23.67 -15.76 -15.60
C PRO A 191 22.92 -15.41 -16.89
N ARG A 192 22.20 -16.39 -17.43
CA ARG A 192 21.37 -16.19 -18.62
C ARG A 192 19.95 -15.85 -18.20
N SER A 193 19.31 -15.01 -18.99
CA SER A 193 17.92 -14.63 -18.80
C SER A 193 17.21 -14.50 -20.13
N ARG A 194 15.93 -14.82 -20.13
CA ARG A 194 15.05 -14.67 -21.28
C ARG A 194 13.66 -14.24 -20.86
N LEU A 195 12.86 -13.82 -21.83
CA LEU A 195 11.44 -13.65 -21.61
C LEU A 195 10.74 -15.00 -21.60
N ALA A 196 9.66 -15.11 -20.82
CA ALA A 196 8.87 -16.33 -20.75
C ALA A 196 8.14 -16.60 -22.09
N SER A 197 7.89 -15.55 -22.87
CA SER A 197 7.32 -15.65 -24.22
C SER A 197 8.32 -16.12 -25.28
N GLU A 198 9.63 -16.00 -25.02
CA GLU A 198 10.67 -16.44 -25.95
C GLU A 198 10.79 -17.97 -25.96
N PRO A 199 11.16 -18.57 -27.10
CA PRO A 199 11.42 -20.01 -27.16
C PRO A 199 12.55 -20.40 -26.21
N PRO A 200 12.55 -21.65 -25.70
CA PRO A 200 13.64 -22.19 -24.88
C PRO A 200 14.99 -21.97 -25.57
N LEU A 201 15.99 -21.57 -24.79
CA LEU A 201 17.35 -21.46 -25.30
C LEU A 201 17.87 -22.88 -25.58
N GLN A 202 18.70 -23.05 -26.61
CA GLN A 202 19.33 -24.35 -26.88
C GLN A 202 20.09 -24.84 -25.64
N GLY A 203 19.71 -26.03 -25.15
CA GLY A 203 20.30 -26.66 -23.97
C GLY A 203 19.53 -26.47 -22.65
N GLU A 204 18.33 -25.89 -22.67
CA GLU A 204 17.34 -25.96 -21.55
C GLU A 204 16.68 -27.35 -21.43
#